data_AF-A0AAJ1MNA2-F1
#
_entry.id   AF-A0AAJ1MNA2-F1
#
_cell.length_a   1.000
_cell.length_b   1.000
_cell.length_c   1.000
_cell.angle_alpha   90.00
_cell.angle_beta   90.00
_cell.angle_gamma   90.00
#
_symmetry.space_group_name_H-M   'P 1'
#
loop_
_entity.id
_entity.type
_entity.pdbx_description
1 polymer ?
#
loop_
_entity_poly.entity_id
_entity_poly.type
_entity_poly.pdbx_seq_one_letter_code
_entity_poly.pdbx_strand_id
1 'polypeptide(L)'
;ERVITELNSLLRGWINYYARSSIKMKLRDIMEWTRRRVRQYAYKIWKTSKNRKHQLRLLGTEEWKLKKSFLSSNSYWIMSLAIRRIFTNAMLHERLKLIDGLRLYVEKHEEAKEKDKDIIYFDFLAKRMADEEEGLELLKEDWIYFNIVRYV
;
A
#
# COMPACT_ATOMS: atom_id res chain seq x y z
N GLU A 1 -0.02 17.53 13.53
CA GLU A 1 0.74 17.05 12.34
C GLU A 1 1.49 15.76 12.59
N ARG A 2 2.17 15.60 13.74
CA ARG A 2 2.94 14.40 14.10
C ARG A 2 2.21 13.06 13.90
N VAL A 3 0.97 12.95 14.38
CA VAL A 3 0.20 11.68 14.33
C VAL A 3 -0.06 11.17 12.91
N ILE A 4 -0.40 12.04 11.95
CA ILE A 4 -0.66 11.61 10.57
C ILE A 4 0.65 11.23 9.87
N THR A 5 1.73 11.92 10.19
CA THR A 5 3.06 11.61 9.65
C THR A 5 3.54 10.24 10.12
N GLU A 6 3.41 9.94 11.41
CA GLU A 6 3.73 8.63 11.99
C GLU A 6 2.83 7.54 11.39
N LEU A 7 1.51 7.78 11.31
CA LEU A 7 0.58 6.85 10.67
C LEU A 7 0.96 6.55 9.21
N ASN A 8 1.31 7.58 8.44
CA ASN A 8 1.74 7.42 7.05
C ASN A 8 3.03 6.58 6.95
N SER A 9 3.99 6.79 7.86
CA SER A 9 5.23 6.01 7.90
C SER A 9 4.93 4.53 8.16
N LEU A 10 4.09 4.25 9.16
CA LEU A 10 3.67 2.88 9.49
C LEU A 10 2.92 2.22 8.32
N LEU A 11 1.98 2.93 7.70
CA LEU A 11 1.23 2.40 6.56
C LEU A 11 2.14 2.09 5.37
N ARG A 12 3.13 2.94 5.07
CA ARG A 12 4.11 2.67 4.00
C ARG A 12 4.91 1.40 4.27
N GLY A 13 5.45 1.26 5.49
CA GLY A 13 6.20 0.06 5.88
C GLY A 13 5.34 -1.20 5.79
N TRP A 14 4.12 -1.15 6.32
CA TRP A 14 3.18 -2.27 6.32
C TRP A 14 2.77 -2.68 4.90
N ILE A 15 2.44 -1.72 4.03
CA ILE A 15 2.07 -1.99 2.64
C ILE A 15 3.25 -2.59 1.87
N ASN A 16 4.47 -2.09 2.08
CA ASN A 16 5.66 -2.63 1.44
C ASN A 16 5.92 -4.08 1.88
N TYR A 17 5.75 -4.38 3.17
CA TYR A 17 5.89 -5.74 3.69
C TYR A 17 4.90 -6.71 3.04
N TYR A 18 3.63 -6.31 2.91
CA TYR A 18 2.59 -7.14 2.29
C TYR A 18 2.48 -6.98 0.77
N ALA A 19 3.46 -6.34 0.11
CA ALA A 19 3.39 -6.06 -1.32
C ALA A 19 3.27 -7.33 -2.18
N ARG A 20 3.88 -8.45 -1.77
CA ARG A 20 3.77 -9.75 -2.46
C ARG A 20 2.48 -10.52 -2.13
N SER A 21 1.72 -10.09 -1.12
CA SER A 21 0.53 -10.81 -0.66
C SER A 21 -0.73 -10.34 -1.38
N SER A 22 -1.72 -11.22 -1.52
CA SER A 22 -3.03 -10.94 -2.14
C SER A 22 -4.04 -10.29 -1.17
N ILE A 23 -3.67 -9.17 -0.56
CA ILE A 23 -4.45 -8.54 0.53
C ILE A 23 -5.34 -7.36 0.10
N LYS A 24 -5.53 -7.12 -1.21
CA LYS A 24 -6.22 -5.94 -1.75
C LYS A 24 -7.59 -5.66 -1.10
N MET A 25 -8.41 -6.69 -0.93
CA MET A 25 -9.74 -6.56 -0.30
C MET A 25 -9.62 -6.20 1.18
N LYS A 26 -8.78 -6.93 1.93
CA LYS A 26 -8.59 -6.67 3.36
C LYS A 26 -8.02 -5.28 3.61
N LEU A 27 -7.11 -4.83 2.76
CA LEU A 27 -6.54 -3.49 2.81
C LEU A 27 -7.60 -2.40 2.57
N ARG A 28 -8.57 -2.62 1.68
CA ARG A 28 -9.69 -1.68 1.48
C ARG A 28 -10.45 -1.45 2.78
N ASP A 29 -10.80 -2.52 3.49
CA ASP A 29 -11.53 -2.45 4.76
C ASP A 29 -10.70 -1.74 5.84
N ILE A 30 -9.42 -2.08 5.93
CA ILE A 30 -8.47 -1.44 6.85
C ILE A 30 -8.36 0.07 6.55
N MET A 31 -8.28 0.45 5.28
CA MET A 31 -8.20 1.85 4.89
C MET A 31 -9.52 2.59 5.14
N GLU A 32 -10.67 1.95 4.98
CA GLU A 32 -11.95 2.54 5.37
C GLU A 32 -12.02 2.81 6.88
N TRP A 33 -11.65 1.81 7.68
CA TRP A 33 -11.60 1.92 9.13
C TRP A 33 -10.61 3.00 9.59
N THR A 34 -9.43 3.04 8.98
CA THR A 34 -8.38 4.04 9.26
C THR A 34 -8.89 5.46 8.99
N ARG A 35 -9.51 5.71 7.83
CA ARG A 35 -10.08 7.04 7.51
C ARG A 35 -11.16 7.44 8.52
N ARG A 36 -11.99 6.50 9.00
CA ARG A 36 -12.99 6.78 10.06
C ARG A 36 -12.32 7.12 11.39
N ARG A 37 -11.25 6.41 11.77
CA ARG A 37 -10.48 6.70 12.99
C ARG A 37 -9.79 8.07 12.93
N VAL A 38 -9.22 8.43 11.80
CA VAL A 38 -8.65 9.78 11.60
C VAL A 38 -9.72 10.86 11.78
N ARG A 39 -10.91 10.68 11.20
CA ARG A 39 -12.05 11.59 11.42
C ARG A 39 -12.46 11.69 12.89
N GLN A 40 -12.56 10.55 13.57
CA GLN A 40 -12.88 10.51 15.00
C GLN A 40 -11.84 11.28 15.82
N TYR A 41 -10.56 11.05 15.54
CA TYR A 41 -9.45 11.71 16.23
C TYR A 41 -9.47 13.23 16.02
N ALA A 42 -9.62 13.69 14.78
CA ALA A 42 -9.77 15.11 14.46
C ALA A 42 -10.96 15.73 15.21
N TYR A 43 -12.12 15.06 15.19
CA TYR A 43 -13.33 15.53 15.88
C TYR A 43 -13.15 15.63 17.41
N LYS A 44 -12.39 14.69 18.00
CA LYS A 44 -12.02 14.70 19.41
C LYS A 44 -11.08 15.86 19.74
N ILE A 45 -10.06 16.11 18.93
CA ILE A 45 -9.14 17.25 19.10
C ILE A 45 -9.92 18.56 19.07
N TRP A 46 -10.85 18.71 18.13
CA TRP A 46 -11.59 19.96 17.98
C TRP A 46 -12.45 20.28 19.20
N LYS A 47 -12.92 19.26 19.93
CA LYS A 47 -13.60 19.32 21.24
C LYS A 47 -14.90 20.14 21.29
N THR A 48 -14.89 21.42 20.92
CA THR A 48 -16.04 22.33 20.97
C THR A 48 -16.69 22.50 19.60
N SER A 49 -18.00 22.77 19.58
CA SER A 49 -18.76 23.01 18.34
C SER A 49 -18.22 24.19 17.53
N LYS A 50 -17.83 25.28 18.20
CA LYS A 50 -17.22 26.47 17.59
C LYS A 50 -15.91 26.12 16.87
N ASN A 51 -15.03 25.36 17.54
CA ASN A 51 -13.75 24.95 16.94
C ASN A 51 -13.96 23.95 15.79
N ARG A 52 -14.86 22.97 15.93
CA ARG A 52 -15.20 22.05 14.84
C ARG A 52 -15.65 22.80 13.58
N LYS A 53 -16.54 23.78 13.74
CA LYS A 53 -17.02 24.61 12.64
C LYS A 53 -15.87 25.40 12.00
N HIS A 54 -15.03 26.03 12.81
CA HIS A 54 -13.87 26.78 12.34
C HIS A 54 -12.89 25.89 11.54
N GLN A 55 -12.53 24.73 12.09
CA GLN A 55 -11.60 23.79 11.45
C GLN A 55 -12.15 23.24 10.13
N LEU A 56 -13.45 22.90 10.08
CA LEU A 56 -14.08 22.43 8.85
C LEU A 56 -14.10 23.51 7.75
N ARG A 57 -14.27 24.79 8.10
CA ARG A 57 -14.13 25.90 7.15
C ARG A 57 -12.70 26.03 6.64
N LEU A 58 -11.69 25.94 7.52
CA LEU A 58 -10.28 25.98 7.13
C LEU A 58 -9.93 24.85 6.15
N LEU A 59 -10.55 23.69 6.31
CA LEU A 59 -10.39 22.57 5.39
C LEU A 59 -11.13 22.77 4.04
N GLY A 60 -11.95 23.82 3.90
CA GLY A 60 -12.67 24.17 2.67
C GLY A 60 -14.15 23.80 2.66
N THR A 61 -14.75 23.47 3.82
CA THR A 61 -16.20 23.17 3.88
C THR A 61 -17.00 24.47 3.86
N GLU A 62 -17.90 24.60 2.89
CA GLU A 62 -18.82 25.73 2.78
C GLU A 62 -19.79 25.81 3.97
N GLU A 63 -20.12 27.03 4.39
CA GLU A 63 -20.91 27.31 5.60
C GLU A 63 -22.28 26.61 5.59
N TRP A 64 -22.96 26.57 4.44
CA TRP A 64 -24.28 25.96 4.32
C TRP A 64 -24.29 24.45 4.58
N LYS A 65 -23.14 23.77 4.44
CA LYS A 65 -22.97 22.34 4.76
C LYS A 65 -22.81 22.11 6.27
N LEU A 66 -22.43 23.12 7.05
CA LEU A 66 -22.08 23.03 8.48
C LEU A 66 -23.31 23.08 9.39
N LYS A 67 -24.23 22.13 9.20
CA LYS A 67 -25.44 21.98 10.03
C LYS A 67 -25.11 21.60 11.47
N LYS A 68 -25.95 22.01 12.43
CA LYS A 68 -25.80 21.71 13.87
C LYS A 68 -25.65 20.20 14.15
N SER A 69 -26.30 19.34 13.38
CA SER A 69 -26.21 17.88 13.51
C SER A 69 -24.79 17.33 13.32
N PHE A 70 -23.96 17.97 12.50
CA PHE A 70 -22.55 17.58 12.28
C PHE A 70 -21.58 18.15 13.32
N LEU A 71 -22.06 19.03 14.21
CA LEU A 71 -21.24 19.75 15.19
C LEU A 71 -21.56 19.33 16.64
N SER A 72 -22.41 18.32 16.83
CA SER A 72 -22.92 17.92 18.14
C SER A 72 -21.84 17.30 19.04
N SER A 73 -22.05 17.35 20.35
CA SER A 73 -21.19 16.72 21.36
C SER A 73 -21.42 15.22 21.52
N ASN A 74 -22.19 14.58 20.62
CA ASN A 74 -22.42 13.14 20.65
C ASN A 74 -21.10 12.36 20.55
N SER A 75 -21.17 11.06 20.87
CA SER A 75 -20.04 10.14 20.79
C SER A 75 -19.21 10.36 19.52
N TYR A 76 -17.90 10.53 19.71
CA TYR A 76 -16.97 10.80 18.62
C TYR A 76 -17.00 9.71 17.54
N TRP A 77 -17.31 8.47 17.92
CA TRP A 77 -17.45 7.36 16.97
C TRP A 77 -18.67 7.52 16.05
N ILE A 78 -19.80 7.97 16.62
CA ILE A 78 -21.02 8.26 15.84
C ILE A 78 -20.77 9.47 14.95
N MET A 79 -20.17 10.53 15.52
CA MET A 79 -19.86 11.74 14.77
C MET A 79 -18.86 11.50 13.64
N SER A 80 -17.88 10.60 13.81
CA SER A 80 -16.95 10.24 12.74
C SER A 80 -17.64 9.71 11.47
N LEU A 81 -18.80 9.05 11.63
CA LEU A 81 -19.62 8.56 10.53
C LEU A 81 -20.45 9.71 9.93
N ALA A 82 -21.09 10.51 10.78
CA ALA A 82 -21.91 11.64 10.35
C ALA A 82 -21.09 12.67 9.55
N ILE A 83 -19.91 13.04 10.06
CA ILE A 83 -19.05 14.04 9.42
C ILE A 83 -18.42 13.53 8.13
N ARG A 84 -18.45 12.23 7.80
CA ARG A 84 -17.92 11.69 6.53
C ARG A 84 -18.45 12.44 5.30
N ARG A 85 -19.69 12.92 5.37
CA ARG A 85 -20.36 13.66 4.28
C ARG A 85 -19.75 15.03 4.01
N ILE A 86 -19.26 15.70 5.04
CA ILE A 86 -18.66 17.04 4.93
C ILE A 86 -17.13 16.98 4.94
N PHE A 87 -16.55 16.05 5.71
CA PHE A 87 -15.13 15.77 5.79
C PHE A 87 -14.79 14.57 4.92
N THR A 88 -14.68 14.83 3.62
CA THR A 88 -14.57 13.81 2.57
C THR A 88 -13.21 13.10 2.57
N ASN A 89 -13.10 11.97 1.85
CA ASN A 89 -11.81 11.29 1.68
C ASN A 89 -10.79 12.19 0.98
N ALA A 90 -11.22 12.97 -0.03
CA ALA A 90 -10.36 13.91 -0.72
C ALA A 90 -9.69 14.88 0.25
N MET A 91 -10.45 15.44 1.20
CA MET A 91 -9.89 16.34 2.22
C MET A 91 -8.88 15.64 3.14
N LEU A 92 -9.08 14.37 3.48
CA LEU A 92 -8.09 13.61 4.26
C LEU A 92 -6.76 13.48 3.50
N HIS A 93 -6.82 13.21 2.20
CA HIS A 93 -5.63 13.03 1.37
C HIS A 93 -4.96 14.37 1.03
N GLU A 94 -5.73 15.39 0.64
CA GLU A 94 -5.20 16.66 0.17
C GLU A 94 -4.77 17.60 1.31
N ARG A 95 -5.63 17.72 2.34
CA ARG A 95 -5.45 18.68 3.44
C ARG A 95 -4.69 18.08 4.61
N LEU A 96 -5.01 16.84 5.01
CA LEU A 96 -4.27 16.16 6.09
C LEU A 96 -3.05 15.38 5.61
N LYS A 97 -2.82 15.28 4.29
CA LYS A 97 -1.72 14.50 3.70
C LYS A 97 -1.74 13.02 4.09
N LEU A 98 -2.91 12.45 4.40
CA LEU A 98 -3.04 11.01 4.63
C LEU A 98 -2.76 10.26 3.32
N ILE A 99 -1.92 9.22 3.35
CA ILE A 99 -1.64 8.46 2.14
C ILE A 99 -2.85 7.63 1.68
N ASP A 100 -3.01 7.44 0.37
CA ASP A 100 -3.94 6.44 -0.16
C ASP A 100 -3.26 5.07 -0.19
N GLY A 101 -3.45 4.32 0.89
CA GLY A 101 -2.84 3.01 1.05
C GLY A 101 -3.23 1.99 -0.03
N LEU A 102 -4.44 2.09 -0.59
CA LEU A 102 -4.85 1.15 -1.64
C LEU A 102 -4.11 1.44 -2.95
N ARG A 103 -3.95 2.71 -3.29
CA ARG A 103 -3.17 3.13 -4.47
C ARG A 103 -1.71 2.72 -4.32
N LEU A 104 -1.11 3.01 -3.16
CA LEU A 104 0.27 2.63 -2.86
C LEU A 104 0.48 1.11 -2.94
N TYR A 105 -0.47 0.33 -2.43
CA TYR A 105 -0.39 -1.13 -2.51
C TYR A 105 -0.45 -1.64 -3.95
N VAL A 106 -1.33 -1.11 -4.79
CA VAL A 106 -1.40 -1.54 -6.20
C VAL A 106 -0.07 -1.30 -6.90
N GLU A 107 0.53 -0.13 -6.72
CA GLU A 107 1.86 0.19 -7.25
C GLU A 107 2.93 -0.79 -6.75
N LYS A 108 3.02 -0.99 -5.44
CA LYS A 108 4.02 -1.87 -4.84
C LYS A 108 3.81 -3.35 -5.15
N HIS A 109 2.56 -3.77 -5.32
CA HIS A 109 2.20 -5.13 -5.68
C HIS A 109 2.60 -5.45 -7.12
N GLU A 110 2.39 -4.51 -8.05
CA GLU A 110 2.85 -4.68 -9.43
C GLU A 110 4.39 -4.65 -9.53
N GLU A 111 5.07 -3.75 -8.81
CA GLU A 111 6.54 -3.75 -8.71
C GLU A 111 7.09 -5.09 -8.18
N ALA A 112 6.43 -5.67 -7.18
CA ALA A 112 6.82 -6.96 -6.62
C ALA A 112 6.63 -8.09 -7.64
N LYS A 113 5.52 -8.11 -8.38
CA LYS A 113 5.28 -9.09 -9.44
C LYS A 113 6.33 -9.01 -10.54
N GLU A 114 6.71 -7.81 -10.97
CA GLU A 114 7.68 -7.66 -12.05
C GLU A 114 9.05 -8.22 -11.64
N LYS A 115 9.50 -7.89 -10.42
CA LYS A 115 10.72 -8.47 -9.85
C LYS A 115 10.63 -9.99 -9.72
N ASP A 116 9.48 -10.51 -9.31
CA ASP A 116 9.31 -11.95 -9.17
C ASP A 116 9.34 -12.66 -10.55
N LYS A 117 8.86 -12.03 -11.64
CA LYS A 117 9.04 -12.53 -13.01
C LYS A 117 10.49 -12.52 -13.45
N ASP A 118 11.21 -11.43 -13.18
CA ASP A 118 12.63 -11.32 -13.53
C ASP A 118 13.42 -12.44 -12.86
N ILE A 119 13.17 -12.70 -11.57
CA ILE A 119 13.81 -13.79 -10.82
C ILE A 119 13.51 -15.15 -11.47
N ILE A 120 12.25 -15.43 -11.81
CA ILE A 120 11.87 -16.69 -12.47
C ILE A 120 12.59 -16.83 -13.83
N TYR A 121 12.70 -15.75 -14.60
CA TYR A 121 13.38 -15.76 -15.89
C TYR A 121 14.89 -16.00 -15.74
N PHE A 122 15.55 -15.34 -14.79
CA PHE A 122 16.96 -15.56 -14.50
C PHE A 122 17.24 -16.98 -14.00
N ASP A 123 16.39 -17.52 -13.13
CA ASP A 123 16.48 -18.91 -12.66
C ASP A 123 16.34 -19.91 -13.81
N PHE A 124 15.37 -19.68 -14.70
CA PHE A 124 15.19 -20.46 -15.92
C PHE A 124 16.41 -20.42 -16.84
N LEU A 125 16.95 -19.22 -17.11
CA LEU A 125 18.14 -19.06 -17.95
C LEU A 125 19.37 -19.72 -17.34
N ALA A 126 19.58 -19.54 -16.03
CA ALA A 126 20.70 -20.15 -15.32
C ALA A 126 20.64 -21.69 -15.43
N LYS A 127 19.45 -22.26 -15.24
CA LYS A 127 19.24 -23.71 -15.39
C LYS A 127 19.51 -24.18 -16.82
N ARG A 128 19.02 -23.46 -17.83
CA ARG A 128 19.26 -23.79 -19.23
C ARG A 128 20.74 -23.72 -19.62
N MET A 129 21.47 -22.72 -19.15
CA MET A 129 22.91 -22.59 -19.42
C MET A 129 23.70 -23.70 -18.73
N ALA A 130 23.32 -24.09 -17.51
CA ALA A 130 23.94 -25.22 -16.82
C ALA A 130 23.72 -26.55 -17.57
N ASP A 131 22.51 -26.80 -18.08
CA ASP A 131 22.21 -27.97 -18.89
C ASP A 131 23.02 -27.98 -20.21
N GLU A 132 23.24 -26.81 -20.82
CA GLU A 132 24.07 -26.65 -22.04
C GLU A 132 25.57 -26.85 -21.76
N GLU A 133 26.10 -26.35 -20.65
CA GLU A 133 27.49 -26.58 -20.23
C GLU A 133 27.75 -28.05 -19.88
N GLU A 134 26.85 -28.69 -19.13
CA GLU A 134 26.92 -30.12 -18.78
C GLU A 134 26.87 -31.00 -20.03
N GLY A 135 26.01 -30.66 -21.00
CA GLY A 135 25.97 -31.31 -22.31
C GLY A 135 27.27 -31.15 -23.11
N LEU A 136 27.92 -29.98 -23.05
CA LEU A 136 29.21 -29.73 -23.69
C LEU A 136 30.37 -30.47 -22.99
N GLU A 137 30.29 -30.67 -21.67
CA GLU A 137 31.27 -31.45 -20.90
C GLU A 137 31.17 -32.95 -21.23
N LEU A 138 29.96 -33.51 -21.28
CA LEU A 138 29.72 -34.89 -21.72
C LEU A 138 30.20 -35.12 -23.16
N LEU A 139 29.96 -34.17 -24.07
CA LEU A 139 30.46 -34.26 -25.44
C LEU A 139 31.99 -34.18 -25.54
N LYS A 140 32.66 -33.46 -24.64
CA LYS A 140 34.14 -33.44 -24.55
C LYS A 140 34.67 -34.76 -24.03
N GLU A 141 34.04 -35.35 -23.02
CA GLU A 141 34.41 -36.67 -22.49
C GLU A 141 34.19 -37.77 -23.52
N ASP A 142 33.05 -37.77 -24.22
CA ASP A 142 32.76 -38.69 -25.33
C ASP A 142 33.73 -38.50 -26.50
N TRP A 143 34.07 -37.26 -26.87
CA TRP A 143 35.05 -36.98 -27.93
C TRP A 143 36.48 -37.44 -27.57
N ILE A 144 36.88 -37.30 -26.30
CA ILE A 144 38.15 -37.83 -25.78
C ILE A 144 38.13 -39.36 -25.80
N TYR A 145 37.03 -39.99 -25.36
CA TYR A 145 36.87 -41.44 -25.40
C TYR A 145 36.88 -41.97 -26.84
N PHE A 146 36.20 -41.30 -27.77
CA PHE A 146 36.17 -41.66 -29.20
C PHE A 146 37.53 -41.53 -29.88
N ASN A 147 38.36 -40.55 -29.47
CA ASN A 147 39.71 -40.41 -29.99
C ASN A 147 40.70 -41.40 -29.37
N ILE A 148 40.55 -41.77 -28.10
CA ILE A 148 41.44 -42.77 -27.46
C ILE A 148 41.18 -44.18 -28.01
N VAL A 149 39.93 -44.56 -28.23
CA VAL A 149 39.57 -45.90 -28.75
C VAL A 149 39.93 -46.07 -30.24
N ARG A 150 40.15 -44.99 -31.00
CA ARG A 150 40.54 -45.05 -32.42
C ARG A 150 42.04 -45.25 -32.66
N TYR A 151 42.86 -45.15 -31.61
CA TYR A 151 44.33 -45.31 -31.65
C TYR A 151 44.84 -46.56 -30.91
N VAL A 152 43.95 -47.50 -30.57
CA VAL A 152 44.26 -48.87 -30.11
C VAL A 152 43.77 -49.85 -31.15
#